data_AF-A0A392M470-F1
#
_entry.id   AF-A0A392M470-F1
#
_cell.length_a   1.000
_cell.length_b   1.000
_cell.length_c   1.000
_cell.angle_alpha   90.00
_cell.angle_beta   90.00
_cell.angle_gamma   90.00
#
_symmetry.space_group_name_H-M   'P 1'
#
loop_
_entity.id
_entity.type
_entity.pdbx_description
1 polymer ?
#
loop_
_entity_poly.entity_id
_entity_poly.type
_entity_poly.pdbx_seq_one_letter_code
_entity_poly.pdbx_strand_id
1 'polypeptide(L)'
;KCTFGVRAGKFLGFYLTERGIEANPDKCRAFIEFPTPDSKKSIQSRNGMLTSLSRFVAKSAQHALPLFKLLRKEAVFEWTEECEQALQHLKKALSEPPILSRHDVEEVLYLYLAVNAEAVSAALV
;
A
#
# COMPACT_ATOMS: atom_id res chain seq x y z
N LYS A 1 -17.82 -18.52 -0.43
CA LYS A 1 -18.28 -18.36 0.97
C LYS A 1 -19.08 -17.06 1.02
N CYS A 2 -20.37 -17.11 1.33
CA CYS A 2 -21.23 -15.92 1.36
C CYS A 2 -21.27 -15.32 2.77
N THR A 3 -21.40 -14.00 2.86
CA THR A 3 -21.50 -13.25 4.11
C THR A 3 -22.71 -12.33 4.01
N PHE A 4 -23.64 -12.40 4.97
CA PHE A 4 -24.91 -11.67 4.92
C PHE A 4 -25.19 -11.02 6.28
N GLY A 5 -25.78 -9.81 6.27
CA GLY A 5 -26.23 -9.12 7.49
C GLY A 5 -25.11 -8.66 8.44
N VAL A 6 -23.87 -8.55 7.98
CA VAL A 6 -22.73 -8.14 8.81
C VAL A 6 -22.48 -6.63 8.73
N ARG A 7 -22.15 -6.01 9.86
CA ARG A 7 -21.77 -4.58 9.94
C ARG A 7 -20.35 -4.30 9.47
N ALA A 8 -19.51 -5.33 9.43
CA ALA A 8 -18.14 -5.26 8.94
C ALA A 8 -17.74 -6.58 8.27
N GLY A 9 -16.88 -6.53 7.26
CA GLY A 9 -16.45 -7.74 6.56
C GLY A 9 -15.43 -7.54 5.46
N LYS A 10 -14.83 -8.65 5.00
CA LYS A 10 -13.87 -8.65 3.91
C LYS A 10 -14.59 -8.60 2.56
N PHE A 11 -14.24 -7.63 1.71
CA PHE A 11 -14.80 -7.48 0.37
C PHE A 11 -13.75 -6.94 -0.60
N LEU A 12 -13.63 -7.58 -1.78
CA LEU A 12 -12.64 -7.22 -2.83
C LEU A 12 -11.21 -7.00 -2.31
N GLY A 13 -10.82 -7.73 -1.26
CA GLY A 13 -9.50 -7.63 -0.67
C GLY A 13 -9.27 -6.46 0.29
N PHE A 14 -10.33 -5.74 0.68
CA PHE A 14 -10.38 -4.72 1.74
C PHE A 14 -11.23 -5.21 2.92
N TYR A 15 -11.21 -4.45 4.02
CA TYR A 15 -12.12 -4.65 5.15
C TYR A 15 -13.09 -3.46 5.21
N LEU A 16 -14.38 -3.71 5.07
CA LEU A 16 -15.41 -2.68 5.10
C LEU A 16 -16.01 -2.59 6.50
N THR A 17 -16.17 -1.39 7.02
CA THR A 17 -16.84 -1.10 8.29
C THR A 17 -17.79 0.09 8.13
N GLU A 18 -18.58 0.39 9.16
CA GLU A 18 -19.44 1.59 9.17
C GLU A 18 -18.63 2.90 9.08
N ARG A 19 -17.34 2.86 9.44
CA ARG A 19 -16.43 4.03 9.37
C ARG A 19 -15.87 4.26 7.97
N GLY A 20 -15.92 3.26 7.09
CA GLY A 20 -15.38 3.34 5.74
C GLY A 20 -14.64 2.09 5.29
N ILE A 21 -13.66 2.28 4.42
CA ILE A 21 -12.82 1.23 3.85
C ILE A 21 -11.51 1.18 4.64
N GLU A 22 -11.25 0.03 5.26
CA GLU A 22 -10.04 -0.25 6.01
C GLU A 22 -9.13 -1.20 5.22
N ALA A 23 -7.82 -1.10 5.50
CA ALA A 23 -6.86 -2.03 4.96
C ALA A 23 -7.16 -3.44 5.49
N ASN A 24 -6.99 -4.46 4.64
CA ASN A 24 -7.22 -5.83 5.07
C ASN A 24 -6.14 -6.24 6.09
N PRO A 25 -6.50 -6.56 7.36
CA PRO A 25 -5.54 -6.83 8.41
C PRO A 25 -4.65 -8.04 8.10
N ASP A 26 -5.15 -9.04 7.38
CA ASP A 26 -4.35 -10.20 6.97
C ASP A 26 -3.25 -9.79 5.98
N LYS A 27 -3.57 -8.89 5.04
CA LYS A 27 -2.61 -8.39 4.06
C LYS A 27 -1.58 -7.46 4.71
N CYS A 28 -2.02 -6.58 5.62
CA CYS A 28 -1.11 -5.75 6.40
C CYS A 28 -0.14 -6.61 7.20
N ARG A 29 -0.64 -7.59 7.94
CA ARG A 29 0.19 -8.52 8.71
C ARG A 29 1.20 -9.26 7.82
N ALA A 30 0.74 -9.83 6.72
CA ALA A 30 1.60 -10.53 5.77
C ALA A 30 2.67 -9.63 5.14
N PHE A 31 2.42 -8.32 5.01
CA PHE A 31 3.41 -7.35 4.54
C PHE A 31 4.38 -6.92 5.63
N ILE A 32 3.90 -6.71 6.87
CA ILE A 32 4.74 -6.34 8.02
C ILE A 32 5.73 -7.47 8.35
N GLU A 33 5.24 -8.70 8.37
CA GLU A 33 6.04 -9.92 8.62
C GLU A 33 6.89 -10.34 7.41
N PHE A 34 6.77 -9.66 6.28
CA PHE A 34 7.55 -9.97 5.09
C PHE A 34 9.05 -9.77 5.40
N PRO A 35 9.90 -10.81 5.30
CA PRO A 35 11.32 -10.68 5.58
C PRO A 35 12.00 -9.77 4.56
N THR A 36 13.22 -9.33 4.89
CA THR A 36 14.09 -8.64 3.94
C THR A 36 14.27 -9.50 2.68
N PRO A 37 13.94 -8.96 1.49
CA PRO A 37 14.12 -9.65 0.22
C PRO A 37 15.58 -9.97 -0.07
N ASP A 38 15.80 -11.19 -0.55
CA ASP A 38 17.07 -11.72 -1.02
C ASP A 38 17.17 -11.77 -2.56
N SER A 39 16.08 -11.46 -3.27
CA SER A 39 16.00 -11.64 -4.72
C SER A 39 14.91 -10.78 -5.36
N LYS A 40 15.03 -10.54 -6.67
CA LYS A 40 13.96 -9.89 -7.45
C LYS A 40 12.62 -10.63 -7.34
N LYS A 41 12.68 -11.97 -7.30
CA LYS A 41 11.48 -12.83 -7.21
C LYS A 41 10.75 -12.64 -5.88
N SER A 42 11.46 -12.51 -4.76
CA SER A 42 10.83 -12.27 -3.46
C SER A 42 10.11 -10.92 -3.43
N ILE A 43 10.70 -9.86 -4.01
CA ILE A 43 10.00 -8.56 -4.19
C ILE A 43 8.77 -8.69 -5.10
N GLN A 44 8.92 -9.30 -6.28
CA GLN A 44 7.83 -9.46 -7.26
C GLN A 44 6.62 -10.22 -6.67
N SER A 45 6.88 -11.24 -5.84
CA SER A 45 5.82 -12.01 -5.19
C SER A 45 4.88 -11.17 -4.32
N ARG A 46 5.35 -10.01 -3.84
CA ARG A 46 4.59 -9.10 -2.97
C ARG A 46 4.04 -7.88 -3.70
N ASN A 47 4.33 -7.70 -5.00
CA ASN A 47 3.93 -6.50 -5.72
C ASN A 47 2.40 -6.34 -5.76
N GLY A 48 1.65 -7.44 -5.98
CA GLY A 48 0.19 -7.40 -5.94
C GLY A 48 -0.39 -7.02 -4.56
N MET A 49 0.28 -7.43 -3.48
CA MET A 49 -0.10 -7.07 -2.11
C MET A 49 0.14 -5.57 -1.87
N LEU A 50 1.32 -5.07 -2.25
CA LEU A 50 1.68 -3.65 -2.16
C LEU A 50 0.71 -2.78 -2.96
N THR A 51 0.36 -3.18 -4.19
CA THR A 51 -0.64 -2.46 -5.01
C THR A 51 -1.98 -2.37 -4.30
N SER A 52 -2.46 -3.46 -3.68
CA SER A 52 -3.74 -3.43 -2.96
C SER A 52 -3.72 -2.59 -1.68
N LEU A 53 -2.55 -2.35 -1.10
CA LEU A 53 -2.35 -1.56 0.11
C LEU A 53 -1.92 -0.11 -0.19
N SER A 54 -1.52 0.20 -1.43
CA SER A 54 -0.94 1.49 -1.85
C SER A 54 -1.81 2.70 -1.50
N ARG A 55 -3.14 2.54 -1.50
CA ARG A 55 -4.12 3.58 -1.15
C ARG A 55 -4.13 3.98 0.33
N PHE A 56 -3.52 3.17 1.19
CA PHE A 56 -3.40 3.42 2.63
C PHE A 56 -2.05 4.00 3.02
N VAL A 57 -1.15 4.19 2.04
CA VAL A 57 0.19 4.72 2.26
C VAL A 57 0.32 6.01 1.48
N ALA A 58 0.42 7.12 2.21
CA ALA A 58 0.68 8.42 1.59
C ALA A 58 1.96 8.36 0.77
N LYS A 59 1.93 8.88 -0.47
CA LYS A 59 3.07 8.88 -1.40
C LYS A 59 3.70 7.50 -1.63
N SER A 60 2.90 6.43 -1.60
CA SER A 60 3.36 5.04 -1.69
C SER A 60 4.34 4.78 -2.84
N ALA A 61 4.08 5.32 -4.03
CA ALA A 61 4.95 5.17 -5.19
C ALA A 61 6.35 5.76 -4.98
N GLN A 62 6.45 6.91 -4.28
CA GLN A 62 7.73 7.52 -3.95
C GLN A 62 8.51 6.67 -2.95
N HIS A 63 7.83 6.16 -1.92
CA HIS A 63 8.48 5.33 -0.89
C HIS A 63 8.87 3.95 -1.41
N ALA A 64 8.11 3.37 -2.34
CA ALA A 64 8.41 2.07 -2.96
C ALA A 64 9.44 2.17 -4.10
N LEU A 65 9.84 3.38 -4.50
CA LEU A 65 10.71 3.60 -5.65
C LEU A 65 12.05 2.83 -5.59
N PRO A 66 12.77 2.77 -4.45
CA PRO A 66 13.99 1.96 -4.37
C PRO A 66 13.74 0.48 -4.67
N LEU A 67 12.62 -0.06 -4.20
CA LEU A 67 12.22 -1.45 -4.48
C LEU A 67 11.90 -1.66 -5.97
N PHE A 68 11.23 -0.70 -6.60
CA PHE A 68 10.93 -0.78 -8.04
C PHE A 68 12.17 -0.65 -8.92
N LYS A 69 13.19 0.10 -8.49
CA LYS A 69 14.48 0.18 -9.19
C LYS A 69 15.15 -1.20 -9.27
N LEU A 70 15.06 -2.03 -8.22
CA LEU A 70 15.56 -3.41 -8.22
C LEU A 70 14.80 -4.33 -9.18
N LEU A 71 13.56 -4.01 -9.53
CA LEU A 71 12.73 -4.80 -10.44
C LEU A 71 13.01 -4.51 -11.93
N ARG A 72 13.78 -3.47 -12.25
CA ARG A 72 14.16 -3.16 -13.64
C ARG A 72 14.94 -4.34 -14.24
N LYS A 73 14.72 -4.59 -15.53
CA LYS A 73 15.26 -5.77 -16.22
C LYS A 73 16.80 -5.78 -16.19
N GLU A 74 17.41 -4.61 -16.38
CA GLU A 74 18.84 -4.38 -16.48
C GLU A 74 19.53 -4.23 -15.10
N ALA A 75 18.76 -4.08 -14.02
CA ALA A 75 19.34 -3.84 -12.69
C ALA A 75 20.03 -5.11 -12.15
N VAL A 76 21.21 -4.95 -11.55
CA VAL A 76 21.76 -5.99 -10.66
C VAL A 76 20.94 -5.97 -9.37
N PHE A 77 20.62 -7.15 -8.84
CA PHE A 77 19.95 -7.21 -7.53
C PHE A 77 20.98 -6.94 -6.44
N GLU A 78 20.89 -5.76 -5.85
CA GLU A 78 21.71 -5.36 -4.71
C GLU A 78 20.78 -4.75 -3.66
N TRP A 79 20.65 -5.42 -2.51
CA TRP A 79 19.81 -4.90 -1.43
C TRP A 79 20.58 -3.82 -0.65
N THR A 80 20.30 -2.56 -0.97
CA THR A 80 20.95 -1.42 -0.34
C THR A 80 20.25 -0.98 0.95
N GLU A 81 20.91 -0.16 1.75
CA GLU A 81 20.31 0.46 2.92
C GLU A 81 19.06 1.29 2.56
N GLU A 82 19.06 1.97 1.42
CA GLU A 82 17.89 2.70 0.89
C GLU A 82 16.69 1.78 0.63
N CYS A 83 16.94 0.56 0.15
CA CYS A 83 15.89 -0.44 -0.06
C CYS A 83 15.32 -0.95 1.26
N GLU A 84 16.18 -1.17 2.27
CA GLU A 84 15.75 -1.56 3.60
C GLU A 84 14.92 -0.44 4.25
N GLN A 85 15.40 0.81 4.21
CA GLN A 85 14.66 1.96 4.74
C GLN A 85 13.31 2.14 4.06
N ALA A 86 13.23 1.95 2.73
CA ALA A 86 11.98 1.97 1.98
C ALA A 86 11.01 0.89 2.46
N LEU A 87 11.48 -0.36 2.62
CA LEU A 87 10.65 -1.45 3.12
C LEU A 87 10.14 -1.18 4.53
N GLN A 88 11.01 -0.73 5.44
CA GLN A 88 10.64 -0.42 6.82
C GLN A 88 9.65 0.75 6.90
N HIS A 89 9.81 1.77 6.06
CA HIS A 89 8.86 2.88 5.97
C HIS A 89 7.47 2.39 5.55
N LEU A 90 7.39 1.55 4.52
CA LEU A 90 6.13 0.97 4.05
C LEU A 90 5.48 0.09 5.13
N LYS A 91 6.26 -0.73 5.84
CA LYS A 91 5.77 -1.55 6.97
C LYS A 91 5.21 -0.69 8.08
N LYS A 92 5.90 0.39 8.46
CA LYS A 92 5.44 1.33 9.48
C LYS A 92 4.15 2.04 9.07
N ALA A 93 4.04 2.47 7.81
CA ALA A 93 2.80 3.08 7.34
C ALA A 93 1.61 2.10 7.39
N LEU A 94 1.88 0.80 7.22
CA LEU A 94 0.85 -0.26 7.23
C LEU A 94 0.58 -0.87 8.61
N SER A 95 1.34 -0.52 9.65
CA SER A 95 1.02 -0.93 11.02
C SER A 95 -0.19 -0.17 11.57
N GLU A 96 -0.38 1.07 11.12
CA GLU A 96 -1.50 1.94 11.49
C GLU A 96 -2.07 2.63 10.24
N PRO A 97 -2.67 1.86 9.31
CA PRO A 97 -3.19 2.43 8.08
C PRO A 97 -4.40 3.34 8.37
N PRO A 98 -4.57 4.44 7.62
CA PRO A 98 -5.74 5.28 7.76
C PRO A 98 -7.01 4.54 7.32
N ILE A 99 -8.16 5.00 7.80
CA ILE A 99 -9.46 4.58 7.29
C ILE A 99 -9.84 5.53 6.16
N LEU A 100 -10.24 4.96 5.03
CA LEU A 100 -10.75 5.75 3.91
C LEU A 100 -12.26 5.91 4.05
N SER A 101 -12.69 7.10 4.42
CA SER A 101 -14.10 7.43 4.62
C SER A 101 -14.90 7.28 3.33
N ARG A 102 -16.20 7.02 3.48
CA ARG A 102 -17.15 7.10 2.37
C ARG A 102 -17.55 8.57 2.20
N HIS A 103 -17.51 9.04 0.96
CA HIS A 103 -18.02 10.37 0.62
C HIS A 103 -19.54 10.36 0.43
N ASP A 104 -20.17 11.48 0.75
CA ASP A 104 -21.59 11.72 0.48
C ASP A 104 -21.81 12.28 -0.93
N VAL A 105 -23.01 12.06 -1.49
CA VAL A 105 -23.32 12.29 -2.91
C VAL A 105 -23.18 13.77 -3.34
N GLU A 106 -23.16 14.70 -2.40
CA GLU A 106 -23.10 16.15 -2.64
C GLU A 106 -21.88 16.82 -1.97
N GLU A 107 -20.95 16.02 -1.45
CA GLU A 107 -19.74 16.53 -0.80
C GLU A 107 -18.74 17.10 -1.84
N VAL A 108 -18.23 18.31 -1.58
CA VAL A 108 -17.14 18.89 -2.39
C VAL A 108 -15.83 18.25 -1.97
N LEU A 109 -15.22 17.52 -2.90
CA LEU A 109 -13.94 16.84 -2.68
C LEU A 109 -12.76 17.69 -3.18
N TYR A 110 -11.65 17.61 -2.45
CA TYR A 110 -10.41 18.30 -2.76
C TYR A 110 -9.34 17.30 -3.21
N LEU A 111 -8.73 17.55 -4.36
CA LEU A 111 -7.62 16.75 -4.88
C LEU A 111 -6.29 17.44 -4.61
N TYR A 112 -5.47 16.85 -3.74
CA TYR A 112 -4.11 17.29 -3.48
C TYR A 112 -3.12 16.46 -4.31
N LEU A 113 -2.29 17.15 -5.08
CA LEU A 113 -1.26 16.53 -5.92
C LEU A 113 0.13 16.86 -5.40
N ALA A 114 0.99 15.84 -5.35
CA ALA A 114 2.41 16.00 -5.12
C ALA A 114 3.18 15.34 -6.27
N VAL A 115 4.06 16.10 -6.91
CA VAL A 115 4.85 15.65 -8.06
C VAL A 115 6.32 15.80 -7.73
N ASN A 116 7.11 14.77 -8.02
CA ASN A 116 8.57 14.85 -8.06
C ASN A 116 9.07 14.26 -9.40
N ALA A 117 10.39 14.23 -9.60
CA ALA A 117 10.99 13.79 -10.86
C ALA A 117 10.69 12.33 -11.25
N GLU A 118 10.40 11.45 -10.29
CA GLU A 118 10.24 10.00 -10.50
C GLU A 118 8.84 9.47 -10.14
N ALA A 119 8.00 10.25 -9.45
CA ALA A 119 6.70 9.81 -8.95
C ALA A 119 5.68 10.95 -8.83
N VAL A 120 4.42 10.61 -9.06
CA VAL A 120 3.24 11.43 -8.78
C VAL A 120 2.44 10.77 -7.67
N SER A 121 1.87 11.58 -6.78
CA SER A 121 0.98 11.11 -5.70
C SER A 121 -0.23 12.03 -5.61
N ALA A 122 -1.38 11.43 -5.30
CA ALA A 122 -2.64 12.12 -5.16
C ALA A 122 -3.34 11.69 -3.86
N ALA A 123 -3.96 12.64 -3.17
CA ALA A 123 -4.87 12.39 -2.08
C ALA A 123 -6.18 13.12 -2.36
N LEU A 124 -7.28 12.36 -2.33
CA LEU A 124 -8.64 12.90 -2.41
C LEU A 124 -9.15 13.01 -0.97
N VAL A 125 -9.58 14.22 -0.58
CA VAL A 125 -10.12 14.53 0.75
C VAL A 125 -11.53 15.03 0.59
#